data_AF-A0A453MA99-F1
#
_entry.id   AF-A0A453MA99-F1
#
_cell.length_a   1.000
_cell.length_b   1.000
_cell.length_c   1.000
_cell.angle_alpha   90.00
_cell.angle_beta   90.00
_cell.angle_gamma   90.00
#
_symmetry.space_group_name_H-M   'P 1'
#
loop_
_entity.id
_entity.type
_entity.pdbx_description
1 polymer ?
#
loop_
_entity_poly.entity_id
_entity_poly.type
_entity_poly.pdbx_seq_one_letter_code
_entity_poly.pdbx_strand_id
1 'polypeptide(L)'
;EPATSMKSLLRESVLLVKMCFSLHRHLLIAFGGLAGLEESIEEDPNLNGKGANDVFPCYLNTCPNQGSRTIRTEEALLISLQYFQDPIRRAGMAS
;
A
#
# COMPACT_ATOMS: atom_id res chain seq x y z
N GLU A 1 -8.11 -13.32 17.24
CA GLU A 1 -6.84 -13.76 16.64
C GLU A 1 -5.93 -12.57 16.38
N PRO A 2 -4.59 -12.73 16.39
CA PRO A 2 -3.65 -11.65 16.03
C PRO A 2 -3.91 -11.06 14.63
N ALA A 3 -4.48 -11.85 13.71
CA ALA A 3 -4.92 -11.39 12.39
C ALA A 3 -6.09 -10.40 12.44
N THR A 4 -6.96 -10.44 13.46
CA THR A 4 -8.07 -9.49 13.63
C THR A 4 -7.59 -8.12 14.13
N SER A 5 -6.50 -8.09 14.91
CA SER A 5 -5.89 -6.86 15.45
C SER A 5 -5.13 -6.08 14.36
N MET A 6 -4.52 -6.80 13.41
CA MET A 6 -3.88 -6.19 12.25
C MET A 6 -4.91 -5.62 11.27
N LYS A 7 -6.08 -6.26 11.13
CA LYS A 7 -7.21 -5.75 10.33
C LYS A 7 -7.78 -4.41 10.83
N SER A 8 -7.74 -4.12 12.13
CA SER A 8 -8.23 -2.82 12.64
C SER A 8 -7.21 -1.70 12.45
N LEU A 9 -5.91 -1.99 12.51
CA LEU A 9 -4.87 -1.02 12.19
C LEU A 9 -4.79 -0.72 10.69
N LEU A 10 -5.20 -1.68 9.85
CA LEU A 10 -5.18 -1.56 8.40
C LEU A 10 -6.42 -0.86 7.81
N ARG A 11 -7.39 -0.46 8.64
CA ARG A 11 -8.70 -0.01 8.13
C ARG A 11 -8.77 1.47 7.77
N GLU A 12 -7.76 2.27 8.10
CA GLU A 12 -7.92 3.73 8.06
C GLU A 12 -6.88 4.50 7.23
N SER A 13 -5.80 3.86 6.76
CA SER A 13 -4.97 4.39 5.67
C SER A 13 -3.87 3.39 5.34
N VAL A 14 -4.11 2.53 4.35
CA VAL A 14 -3.08 1.55 3.98
C VAL A 14 -2.72 1.68 2.52
N LEU A 15 -1.48 2.12 2.37
CA LEU A 15 -0.69 2.05 1.18
C LEU A 15 -0.34 0.60 0.89
N LEU A 16 -0.50 0.21 -0.36
CA LEU A 16 -0.04 -1.11 -0.77
C LEU A 16 0.81 -0.98 -2.01
N VAL A 17 1.93 -1.67 -1.95
CA VAL A 17 3.08 -1.40 -2.81
C VAL A 17 3.39 -2.70 -3.49
N LYS A 18 3.18 -2.79 -4.80
CA LYS A 18 3.76 -3.87 -5.58
C LYS A 18 5.19 -3.48 -5.95
N MET A 19 6.14 -4.04 -5.21
CA MET A 19 7.53 -4.15 -5.65
C MET A 19 7.62 -5.30 -6.67
N CYS A 20 7.69 -4.96 -7.96
CA CYS A 20 7.89 -5.93 -9.02
C CYS A 20 9.26 -5.73 -9.66
N PHE A 21 10.28 -6.45 -9.18
CA PHE A 21 11.51 -6.63 -9.94
C PHE A 21 11.26 -7.70 -11.01
N SER A 22 10.80 -7.31 -12.19
CA SER A 22 10.74 -8.22 -13.35
C SER A 22 11.25 -7.49 -14.57
N LEU A 23 12.46 -7.88 -15.04
CA LEU A 23 13.26 -7.41 -16.19
C LEU A 23 13.42 -5.88 -16.40
N HIS A 24 12.38 -5.10 -16.13
CA HIS A 24 12.30 -3.65 -16.11
C HIS A 24 12.01 -3.21 -14.67
N ARG A 25 12.84 -2.34 -14.10
CA ARG A 25 12.78 -1.93 -12.68
C ARG A 25 11.63 -0.96 -12.42
N HIS A 26 10.38 -1.43 -12.50
CA HIS A 26 9.19 -0.61 -12.28
C HIS A 26 8.62 -0.77 -10.86
N LEU A 27 8.27 0.35 -10.24
CA LEU A 27 7.60 0.42 -8.94
C LEU A 27 6.14 0.83 -9.15
N LEU A 28 5.21 0.04 -8.61
CA LEU A 28 3.80 0.39 -8.53
C LEU A 28 3.41 0.59 -7.07
N ILE A 29 2.90 1.78 -6.76
CA ILE A 29 2.33 2.12 -5.46
C ILE A 29 0.85 2.38 -5.70
N ALA A 30 -0.02 1.64 -5.00
CA ALA A 30 -1.46 1.82 -5.05
C ALA A 30 -1.98 2.39 -3.72
N PHE A 31 -2.93 3.30 -3.84
CA PHE A 31 -3.56 3.99 -2.74
C PHE A 31 -5.05 3.70 -2.74
N GLY A 32 -5.59 3.34 -1.59
CA GLY A 32 -7.03 3.19 -1.38
C GLY A 32 -7.72 4.52 -1.08
N GLY A 33 -9.05 4.47 -1.12
CA GLY A 33 -9.93 5.54 -0.63
C GLY A 33 -10.19 5.40 0.87
N LEU A 34 -11.33 5.92 1.32
CA LEU A 34 -11.73 5.87 2.74
C LEU A 34 -11.85 4.42 3.27
N ALA A 35 -12.30 3.50 2.42
CA ALA A 35 -12.45 2.09 2.77
C ALA A 35 -11.21 1.23 2.43
N GLY A 36 -10.10 1.87 2.02
CA GLY A 36 -8.88 1.17 1.62
C GLY A 36 -8.93 0.67 0.18
N LEU A 37 -8.06 -0.30 -0.15
CA LEU A 37 -8.05 -0.97 -1.46
C LEU A 37 -8.98 -2.17 -1.49
N GLU A 38 -9.38 -2.64 -0.32
CA GLU A 38 -10.30 -3.73 -0.09
C GLU A 38 -11.63 -3.47 -0.80
N GLU A 39 -12.15 -2.24 -0.74
CA GLU A 39 -13.36 -1.82 -1.47
C GLU A 39 -13.19 -2.03 -2.98
N SER A 40 -12.08 -1.57 -3.57
CA SER A 40 -11.83 -1.75 -5.01
C SER A 40 -11.64 -3.21 -5.41
N ILE A 41 -11.14 -4.06 -4.51
CA ILE A 41 -10.95 -5.49 -4.76
C ILE A 41 -12.30 -6.23 -4.67
N GLU A 42 -13.11 -5.90 -3.68
CA GLU A 42 -14.46 -6.47 -3.48
C GLU A 42 -15.39 -6.13 -4.65
N GLU A 43 -15.26 -4.93 -5.23
CA GLU A 43 -16.07 -4.49 -6.36
C GLU A 43 -15.60 -5.05 -7.72
N ASP A 44 -14.37 -5.59 -7.84
CA ASP A 44 -13.87 -6.17 -9.10
C ASP A 44 -14.27 -7.66 -9.24
N PRO A 45 -15.16 -8.01 -10.20
CA PRO A 45 -15.58 -9.40 -10.42
C PRO A 45 -14.43 -10.35 -10.76
N ASN A 46 -13.33 -9.85 -11.31
CA ASN A 46 -12.15 -10.65 -11.66
C ASN A 46 -11.30 -11.00 -10.44
N LEU A 47 -11.52 -10.33 -9.31
CA LEU A 47 -10.81 -10.52 -8.06
C LEU A 47 -11.69 -11.19 -7.00
N ASN A 48 -12.86 -11.70 -7.39
CA ASN A 48 -13.82 -12.28 -6.48
C ASN A 48 -13.20 -13.40 -5.62
N GLY A 49 -13.38 -13.31 -4.30
CA GLY A 49 -12.80 -14.24 -3.32
C GLY A 49 -11.31 -14.04 -3.01
N LYS A 50 -10.63 -13.04 -3.60
CA LYS A 50 -9.25 -12.68 -3.25
C LYS A 50 -9.22 -11.66 -2.13
N GLY A 51 -8.30 -11.84 -1.19
CA GLY A 51 -7.91 -10.80 -0.26
C GLY A 51 -6.88 -9.87 -0.89
N ALA A 52 -6.68 -8.71 -0.28
CA ALA A 52 -5.74 -7.74 -0.83
C ALA A 52 -4.29 -8.20 -0.86
N ASN A 53 -3.89 -9.09 0.06
CA ASN A 53 -2.58 -9.74 0.02
C ASN A 53 -2.39 -10.66 -1.21
N ASP A 54 -3.48 -11.17 -1.80
CA ASP A 54 -3.42 -12.02 -3.00
C ASP A 54 -3.21 -11.18 -4.27
N VAL A 55 -3.74 -9.96 -4.28
CA VAL A 55 -3.61 -9.01 -5.40
C VAL A 55 -2.28 -8.26 -5.31
N PHE A 56 -1.88 -7.93 -4.09
CA PHE A 56 -0.68 -7.17 -3.83
C PHE A 56 0.14 -7.81 -2.70
N PRO A 57 1.31 -8.37 -3.03
CA PRO A 57 2.06 -9.20 -2.11
C PRO A 57 2.75 -8.42 -0.99
N CYS A 58 2.71 -7.09 -1.00
CA CYS A 58 3.34 -6.26 0.02
C CYS A 58 2.43 -5.10 0.44
N TYR A 59 2.27 -5.01 1.76
CA TYR A 59 1.50 -4.03 2.48
C TYR A 59 2.43 -3.28 3.43
N LEU A 60 2.55 -1.96 3.28
CA LEU A 60 3.53 -1.16 4.01
C LEU A 60 2.87 0.07 4.63
N ASN A 61 3.13 0.28 5.93
CA ASN A 61 2.79 1.53 6.59
C ASN A 61 3.94 2.54 6.45
N THR A 62 3.74 3.61 5.67
CA THR A 62 4.70 4.71 5.47
C THR A 62 4.61 5.82 6.52
N CYS A 63 3.61 5.76 7.42
CA CYS A 63 3.42 6.68 8.53
C CYS A 63 3.20 5.90 9.85
N PRO A 64 4.23 5.20 10.36
CA PRO A 64 4.14 4.59 11.68
C PRO A 64 3.95 5.68 12.74
N ASN A 65 2.98 5.49 13.64
CA ASN A 65 2.55 6.47 14.65
C ASN A 65 1.73 7.64 14.08
N GLN A 66 0.81 7.37 13.15
CA GLN A 66 -0.18 8.36 12.74
C GLN A 66 -0.87 9.00 13.95
N GLY A 67 -0.93 10.33 13.97
CA GLY A 67 -1.61 11.09 15.02
C GLY A 67 -3.10 11.34 14.71
N SER A 68 -3.51 11.06 13.48
CA SER A 68 -4.90 11.15 13.02
C SER A 68 -5.55 9.78 13.02
N ARG A 69 -6.89 9.78 13.05
CA ARG A 69 -7.68 8.56 12.84
C ARG A 69 -7.48 8.02 11.42
N THR A 70 -7.62 8.89 10.41
CA THR A 70 -7.41 8.58 9.00
C THR A 70 -6.36 9.49 8.39
N ILE A 71 -5.63 8.99 7.39
CA ILE A 71 -4.79 9.81 6.51
C ILE A 71 -5.49 9.89 5.16
N ARG A 72 -5.71 11.10 4.65
CA ARG A 72 -6.35 11.25 3.33
C ARG A 72 -5.41 10.77 2.23
N THR A 73 -5.96 10.31 1.12
CA THR A 73 -5.17 9.75 0.01
C THR A 73 -4.10 10.73 -0.49
N GLU A 74 -4.40 12.03 -0.57
CA GLU A 74 -3.46 13.07 -0.97
C GLU A 74 -2.31 13.29 0.02
N GLU A 75 -2.56 13.12 1.33
CA GLU A 75 -1.53 13.19 2.37
C GLU A 75 -0.67 11.92 2.33
N ALA A 76 -1.30 10.75 2.21
CA ALA A 76 -0.64 9.46 2.10
C ALA A 76 0.28 9.41 0.87
N LEU A 77 -0.13 9.99 -0.25
CA LEU A 77 0.67 10.09 -1.47
C LEU A 77 2.00 10.81 -1.21
N LEU A 78 1.95 11.99 -0.61
CA LEU A 78 3.15 12.77 -0.33
C LEU A 78 4.06 12.09 0.69
N ILE A 79 3.51 11.55 1.78
CA ILE A 79 4.27 10.81 2.80
C ILE A 79 4.99 9.60 2.17
N SER A 80 4.28 8.86 1.33
CA SER A 80 4.81 7.64 0.72
C SER A 80 5.88 7.92 -0.31
N LEU A 81 5.71 8.95 -1.16
CA LEU A 81 6.75 9.35 -2.11
C LEU A 81 8.02 9.83 -1.39
N GLN A 82 7.88 10.56 -0.28
CA GLN A 82 9.01 10.97 0.54
C GLN A 82 9.72 9.76 1.18
N TYR A 83 8.96 8.79 1.68
CA TYR A 83 9.49 7.55 2.27
C TYR A 83 10.31 6.75 1.25
N PHE A 84 9.82 6.65 0.00
CA PHE A 84 10.48 5.88 -1.05
C PHE A 84 11.58 6.62 -1.82
N GLN A 85 11.77 7.92 -1.58
CA GLN A 85 12.75 8.73 -2.32
C GLN A 85 14.16 8.10 -2.29
N ASP A 86 14.70 7.81 -1.11
CA ASP A 86 16.04 7.22 -0.99
C ASP A 86 16.11 5.76 -1.46
N PRO A 87 15.16 4.86 -1.08
CA PRO A 87 15.11 3.51 -1.62
C PRO A 87 15.09 3.44 -3.16
N ILE A 88 14.24 4.24 -3.82
CA ILE A 88 14.14 4.27 -5.28
C ILE A 88 15.46 4.77 -5.88
N ARG A 89 16.03 5.86 -5.34
CA ARG A 89 17.30 6.41 -5.83
C ARG A 89 18.42 5.39 -5.73
N ARG A 90 18.54 4.65 -4.62
CA ARG A 90 19.54 3.58 -4.46
C ARG A 90 19.31 2.44 -5.44
N ALA A 91 18.06 2.01 -5.63
CA ALA A 91 17.72 0.95 -6.57
C ALA A 91 17.98 1.35 -8.04
N GLY A 92 17.86 2.64 -8.37
CA GLY A 92 18.14 3.20 -9.69
C GLY A 92 19.63 3.46 -9.97
N MET A 93 20.45 3.70 -8.95
CA MET A 93 21.91 3.86 -9.11
C MET A 93 22.67 2.53 -9.19
N ALA A 94 22.05 1.43 -8.78
CA ALA A 94 22.62 0.07 -8.85
C ALA A 94 22.47 -0.56 -10.25
N SER A 95 22.54 0.23 -11.32
CA SER A 95 22.42 -0.21 -12.72
C SER A 95 23.62 0.26 -13.53
#